data_AF-A0AAW9IB76-F1
#
_entry.id   AF-A0AAW9IB76-F1
#
_cell.length_a   1.000
_cell.length_b   1.000
_cell.length_c   1.000
_cell.angle_alpha   90.00
_cell.angle_beta   90.00
_cell.angle_gamma   90.00
#
_symmetry.space_group_name_H-M   'P 1'
#
loop_
_entity.id
_entity.type
_entity.pdbx_description
1 polymer ?
#
loop_
_entity_poly.entity_id
_entity_poly.type
_entity_poly.pdbx_seq_one_letter_code
_entity_poly.pdbx_strand_id
1 'polypeptide(L)'
;NILNIITALAYAPSEVANLEWAAGSAVISTLGKGAFIMLVIALCAAVWSGINGFMICGSKLLGSIAQYNMLPESMGKLNSNGVFKNSIIFIVIVSLIAPWFGREVISWIVDMSSLGASIAYFYVSLIAYR
;
A
#
# COMPACT_ATOMS: atom_id res chain seq x y z
N ASN A 1 10.30 -15.80 -4.55
CA ASN A 1 8.91 -15.36 -4.81
C ASN A 1 8.34 -16.24 -5.93
N ILE A 2 7.65 -17.33 -5.60
CA ILE A 2 7.27 -18.41 -6.56
C ILE A 2 6.41 -17.87 -7.72
N LEU A 3 5.54 -16.90 -7.45
CA LEU A 3 4.69 -16.28 -8.47
C LEU A 3 5.49 -15.60 -9.60
N ASN A 4 6.57 -14.90 -9.21
CA ASN A 4 7.45 -14.23 -10.18
C ASN A 4 8.24 -15.24 -11.01
N ILE A 5 8.60 -16.38 -10.43
CA ILE A 5 9.27 -17.48 -11.14
C ILE A 5 8.31 -18.12 -12.16
N ILE A 6 7.06 -18.38 -11.78
CA ILE A 6 6.03 -18.91 -12.69
C ILE A 6 5.80 -17.93 -13.86
N THR A 7 5.76 -16.63 -13.57
CA THR A 7 5.61 -15.60 -14.61
C THR A 7 6.80 -15.57 -15.57
N ALA A 8 8.02 -15.63 -15.04
CA ALA A 8 9.25 -15.63 -15.83
C ALA A 8 9.44 -16.90 -16.67
N LEU A 9 8.89 -18.05 -16.24
CA LEU A 9 8.91 -19.30 -16.99
C LEU A 9 7.79 -19.40 -18.02
N ALA A 10 6.67 -18.69 -17.81
CA ALA A 10 5.50 -18.75 -18.68
C ALA A 10 5.61 -17.83 -19.91
N TYR A 11 6.30 -16.70 -19.81
CA TYR A 11 6.37 -15.70 -20.87
C TYR A 11 7.79 -15.20 -21.11
N ALA A 12 8.14 -14.97 -22.39
CA ALA A 12 9.37 -14.27 -22.74
C ALA A 12 9.28 -12.76 -22.39
N PRO A 13 10.40 -12.05 -22.15
CA PRO A 13 10.38 -10.63 -21.78
C PRO A 13 9.58 -9.72 -22.73
N SER A 14 9.58 -10.05 -24.03
CA SER A 14 8.81 -9.33 -25.07
C SER A 14 7.30 -9.56 -24.98
N GLU A 15 6.86 -10.70 -24.46
CA GLU A 15 5.44 -11.04 -24.32
C GLU A 15 4.84 -10.44 -23.04
N VAL A 16 5.64 -10.38 -21.96
CA VAL A 16 5.26 -9.75 -20.69
C VAL A 16 4.88 -8.28 -20.87
N ALA A 17 5.58 -7.55 -21.75
CA ALA A 17 5.33 -6.13 -22.01
C ALA A 17 3.92 -5.85 -22.57
N ASN A 18 3.27 -6.84 -23.19
CA ASN A 18 1.94 -6.71 -23.78
C ASN A 18 0.82 -7.18 -22.83
N LEU A 19 1.16 -7.69 -21.63
CA LEU A 19 0.19 -8.20 -20.68
C LEU A 19 -0.06 -7.18 -19.57
N GLU A 20 -1.33 -6.80 -19.36
CA GLU A 20 -1.71 -5.88 -18.27
C GLU A 20 -1.41 -6.45 -16.87
N TRP A 21 -1.51 -7.77 -16.72
CA TRP A 21 -1.16 -8.48 -15.50
C TRP A 21 -0.50 -9.83 -15.78
N ALA A 22 0.81 -9.78 -16.04
CA ALA A 22 1.59 -10.96 -16.40
C ALA A 22 1.48 -12.12 -15.39
N ALA A 23 1.48 -11.82 -14.08
CA ALA A 23 1.39 -12.86 -13.05
C ALA A 23 0.04 -13.56 -13.01
N GLY A 24 -1.06 -12.83 -13.19
CA GLY A 24 -2.40 -13.43 -13.29
C GLY A 24 -2.55 -14.29 -14.53
N SER A 25 -2.09 -13.77 -15.68
CA SER A 25 -2.08 -14.50 -16.95
C SER A 25 -1.24 -15.77 -16.88
N ALA A 26 -0.09 -15.73 -16.21
CA ALA A 26 0.76 -16.90 -16.02
C ALA A 26 0.03 -17.98 -15.22
N VAL A 27 -0.53 -17.62 -14.07
CA VAL A 27 -1.27 -18.57 -13.21
C VAL A 27 -2.47 -19.18 -13.92
N ILE A 28 -3.22 -18.40 -14.71
CA ILE A 28 -4.32 -18.93 -15.53
C ILE A 28 -3.81 -19.93 -16.56
N SER A 29 -2.75 -19.58 -17.29
CA SER A 29 -2.20 -20.41 -18.37
C SER A 29 -1.56 -21.71 -17.87
N THR A 30 -0.91 -21.70 -16.70
CA THR A 30 -0.14 -22.84 -16.20
C THR A 30 -0.89 -23.70 -15.18
N LEU A 31 -1.64 -23.09 -14.26
CA LEU A 31 -2.35 -23.79 -13.17
C LEU A 31 -3.88 -23.81 -13.36
N GLY A 32 -4.42 -23.07 -14.32
CA GLY A 32 -5.84 -23.04 -14.63
C GLY A 32 -6.68 -22.10 -13.74
N LYS A 33 -7.98 -22.04 -14.05
CA LYS A 33 -8.93 -21.08 -13.45
C LYS A 33 -9.09 -21.22 -11.93
N GLY A 34 -9.01 -22.44 -11.39
CA GLY A 34 -9.15 -22.68 -9.94
C GLY A 34 -8.05 -22.01 -9.13
N ALA A 35 -6.79 -22.17 -9.56
CA ALA A 35 -5.64 -21.52 -8.92
C ALA A 35 -5.69 -19.99 -9.07
N PHE A 36 -6.18 -19.49 -10.21
CA PHE A 36 -6.38 -18.06 -10.41
C PHE A 36 -7.40 -17.45 -9.44
N ILE A 37 -8.54 -18.12 -9.20
CA ILE A 37 -9.52 -17.66 -8.20
C ILE A 37 -8.89 -17.61 -6.81
N MET A 38 -8.11 -18.63 -6.44
CA MET A 38 -7.42 -18.65 -5.16
C MET A 38 -6.40 -17.50 -5.04
N LEU A 39 -5.68 -17.18 -6.13
CA LEU A 39 -4.79 -16.04 -6.20
C LEU A 39 -5.52 -14.72 -5.98
N VAL A 40 -6.68 -14.53 -6.62
CA VAL A 40 -7.50 -13.31 -6.44
C VAL A 40 -7.97 -13.19 -4.99
N ILE A 41 -8.45 -14.28 -4.37
CA ILE A 41 -8.86 -14.27 -2.95
C ILE A 41 -7.68 -13.87 -2.05
N ALA A 42 -6.51 -14.48 -2.27
CA ALA A 42 -5.30 -14.16 -1.49
C ALA A 42 -4.87 -12.69 -1.67
N LEU A 43 -4.93 -12.16 -2.89
CA LEU A 43 -4.61 -10.77 -3.19
C LEU A 43 -5.60 -9.81 -2.49
N CYS A 44 -6.90 -10.10 -2.58
CA CYS A 44 -7.93 -9.31 -1.90
C CYS A 44 -7.72 -9.29 -0.38
N ALA A 45 -7.42 -10.45 0.23
CA ALA A 45 -7.14 -10.54 1.66
C ALA A 45 -5.89 -9.74 2.05
N ALA A 46 -4.83 -9.80 1.25
CA ALA A 46 -3.60 -9.04 1.47
C ALA A 46 -3.83 -7.53 1.40
N VAL A 47 -4.55 -7.05 0.37
CA VAL A 47 -4.87 -5.64 0.21
C VAL A 47 -5.76 -5.15 1.35
N TRP A 48 -6.78 -5.91 1.75
CA TRP A 48 -7.69 -5.52 2.83
C TRP A 48 -6.96 -5.41 4.18
N SER A 49 -6.08 -6.37 4.47
CA SER A 49 -5.23 -6.32 5.66
C SER A 49 -4.29 -5.11 5.63
N GLY A 50 -3.65 -4.86 4.48
CA GLY A 50 -2.76 -3.71 4.27
C GLY A 50 -3.46 -2.37 4.54
N ILE A 51 -4.64 -2.16 3.96
CA ILE A 51 -5.42 -0.91 4.15
C ILE A 51 -5.72 -0.68 5.62
N ASN A 52 -6.16 -1.70 6.35
CA ASN A 52 -6.45 -1.58 7.78
C ASN A 52 -5.19 -1.26 8.60
N GLY A 53 -4.07 -1.92 8.30
CA GLY A 53 -2.78 -1.64 8.94
C GLY A 53 -2.31 -0.21 8.72
N PHE A 54 -2.30 0.26 7.47
CA PHE A 54 -1.90 1.62 7.12
C PHE A 54 -2.83 2.68 7.74
N MET A 55 -4.13 2.42 7.83
CA MET A 55 -5.08 3.34 8.47
C MET A 55 -4.77 3.53 9.97
N ILE A 56 -4.47 2.45 10.69
CA ILE A 56 -4.14 2.50 12.12
C ILE A 56 -2.78 3.19 12.33
N CYS A 57 -1.75 2.81 11.57
CA CYS A 57 -0.42 3.41 11.69
C CYS A 57 -0.44 4.90 11.31
N GLY A 58 -1.08 5.26 10.20
CA GLY A 58 -1.19 6.63 9.73
C GLY A 58 -1.97 7.52 10.70
N SER A 59 -3.08 7.02 11.25
CA SER A 59 -3.86 7.80 12.22
C SER A 59 -3.10 8.08 13.52
N LYS A 60 -2.28 7.13 13.99
CA LYS A 60 -1.36 7.34 15.12
C LYS A 60 -0.26 8.35 14.80
N LEU A 61 0.36 8.26 13.62
CA LEU A 61 1.35 9.24 13.18
C LEU A 61 0.78 10.66 13.16
N LEU A 62 -0.36 10.85 12.50
CA LEU A 62 -1.05 12.15 12.45
C LEU A 62 -1.46 12.64 13.84
N GLY A 63 -1.98 11.74 14.68
CA GLY A 63 -2.34 12.05 16.06
C GLY A 63 -1.15 12.48 16.91
N SER A 64 0.01 11.85 16.74
CA SER A 64 1.24 12.20 17.46
C SER A 64 1.83 13.54 17.01
N ILE A 65 1.88 13.82 15.70
CA ILE A 65 2.40 15.12 15.21
C ILE A 65 1.45 16.29 15.50
N ALA A 66 0.15 16.03 15.64
CA ALA A 66 -0.83 17.04 16.09
C ALA A 66 -0.56 17.52 17.52
N GLN A 67 0.03 16.69 18.39
CA GLN A 67 0.44 17.10 19.74
C GLN A 67 1.60 18.11 19.75
N TYR A 68 2.37 18.17 18.66
CA TYR A 68 3.44 19.14 18.46
C TYR A 68 2.96 20.40 17.73
N ASN A 69 1.65 20.65 17.66
CA ASN A 69 1.02 21.78 16.95
C ASN A 69 1.36 21.85 15.45
N MET A 70 1.78 20.74 14.83
CA MET A 70 2.06 20.66 13.39
C MET A 70 0.79 20.46 12.55
N LEU A 71 -0.30 20.02 13.20
CA LEU A 71 -1.62 19.79 12.61
C LEU A 71 -2.69 20.36 13.55
N PRO A 72 -3.94 20.55 13.08
CA PRO A 72 -5.04 20.95 13.94
C PRO A 72 -5.17 20.02 15.15
N GLU A 73 -5.30 20.59 16.36
CA GLU A 73 -5.41 19.82 17.62
C GLU A 73 -6.53 18.77 17.57
N SER A 74 -7.57 19.01 16.78
CA SER A 74 -8.69 18.08 16.58
C SER A 74 -8.25 16.71 16.03
N MET A 75 -7.15 16.63 15.28
CA MET A 75 -6.56 15.38 14.79
C MET A 75 -5.86 14.58 15.89
N GLY A 76 -5.35 15.26 16.92
CA GLY A 76 -4.74 14.63 18.10
C GLY A 76 -5.76 14.12 19.13
N LYS A 77 -7.07 14.34 18.93
CA LYS A 77 -8.11 13.91 19.88
C LYS A 77 -8.40 12.42 19.78
N LEU A 78 -8.27 11.73 20.91
CA LEU A 78 -8.66 10.32 21.08
C LEU A 78 -10.15 10.22 21.39
N ASN A 79 -10.82 9.20 20.86
CA ASN A 79 -12.16 8.81 21.29
C ASN A 79 -12.09 7.88 22.53
N SER A 80 -13.25 7.48 23.06
CA SER A 80 -13.36 6.54 24.20
C SER A 80 -12.68 5.18 23.98
N ASN A 81 -12.41 4.82 22.72
CA ASN A 81 -11.83 3.55 22.33
C ASN A 81 -10.32 3.67 22.01
N GLY A 82 -9.69 4.81 22.31
CA GLY A 82 -8.25 5.03 22.06
C GLY A 82 -7.89 5.22 20.58
N VAL A 83 -8.83 5.69 19.76
CA VAL A 83 -8.65 5.86 18.30
C VAL A 83 -8.70 7.34 17.91
N PHE A 84 -7.76 7.76 17.06
CA PHE A 84 -7.72 9.09 16.44
C PHE A 84 -8.76 9.22 15.32
N LYS A 85 -10.03 9.36 15.69
CA LYS A 85 -11.18 9.38 14.75
C LYS A 85 -11.01 10.43 13.65
N ASN A 86 -10.59 11.64 14.00
CA ASN A 86 -10.45 12.74 13.03
C ASN A 86 -9.32 12.48 12.04
N SER A 87 -8.21 11.89 12.48
CA SER A 87 -7.11 11.48 11.60
C SER A 87 -7.52 10.39 10.62
N ILE A 88 -8.32 9.40 11.06
CA ILE A 88 -8.87 8.38 10.16
C ILE A 88 -9.77 9.00 9.10
N ILE A 89 -10.70 9.88 9.51
CA ILE A 89 -11.60 10.55 8.57
C ILE A 89 -10.80 11.37 7.54
N PHE A 90 -9.76 12.07 7.99
CA PHE A 90 -8.87 12.82 7.10
C PHE A 90 -8.19 11.89 6.08
N ILE A 91 -7.58 10.79 6.53
CA ILE A 91 -6.93 9.82 5.64
C ILE A 91 -7.94 9.26 4.63
N VAL A 92 -9.15 8.91 5.07
CA VAL A 92 -10.21 8.40 4.18
C VAL A 92 -10.59 9.43 3.12
N ILE A 93 -10.84 10.69 3.50
CA ILE A 93 -11.20 11.75 2.55
C ILE A 93 -10.11 11.95 1.50
N VAL A 94 -8.84 11.99 1.91
CA VAL A 94 -7.72 12.13 0.97
C VAL A 94 -7.58 10.89 0.09
N SER A 95 -7.78 9.70 0.65
CA SER A 95 -7.71 8.43 -0.10
C SER A 95 -8.84 8.30 -1.13
N LEU A 96 -10.00 8.92 -0.87
CA LEU A 96 -11.11 9.09 -1.81
C LEU A 96 -10.81 10.13 -2.92
N ILE A 97 -9.55 10.49 -3.15
CA ILE A 97 -9.14 11.22 -4.36
C ILE A 97 -8.28 10.30 -5.24
N ALA A 98 -7.64 9.27 -4.66
CA ALA A 98 -6.70 8.40 -5.37
C ALA A 98 -7.31 7.63 -6.57
N PRO A 99 -8.51 7.00 -6.46
CA PRO A 99 -9.16 6.33 -7.61
C PRO A 99 -9.44 7.20 -8.85
N TRP A 100 -9.42 8.52 -8.71
CA TRP A 100 -9.69 9.45 -9.81
C TRP A 100 -8.44 9.78 -10.62
N PHE A 101 -7.27 9.33 -10.15
CA PHE A 101 -6.00 9.47 -10.88
C PHE A 101 -5.79 8.30 -11.85
N GLY A 102 -5.14 8.59 -12.98
CA GLY A 102 -4.73 7.54 -13.94
C GLY A 102 -3.59 6.68 -13.41
N ARG A 103 -3.36 5.51 -14.05
CA ARG A 103 -2.32 4.55 -13.68
C ARG A 103 -0.94 5.21 -13.51
N GLU A 104 -0.53 6.06 -14.46
CA GLU A 104 0.78 6.74 -14.43
C GLU A 104 0.95 7.61 -13.18
N VAL A 105 -0.07 8.40 -12.82
CA VAL A 105 -0.02 9.26 -11.64
C VAL A 105 0.02 8.43 -10.37
N ILE A 106 -0.76 7.35 -10.29
CA ILE A 106 -0.75 6.44 -9.13
C ILE A 106 0.62 5.77 -8.98
N SER A 107 1.19 5.25 -10.07
CA SER A 107 2.52 4.65 -10.06
C SER A 107 3.58 5.65 -9.60
N TRP A 108 3.54 6.90 -10.11
CA TRP A 108 4.45 7.95 -9.68
C TRP A 108 4.31 8.26 -8.18
N ILE A 109 3.07 8.37 -7.66
CA ILE A 109 2.83 8.59 -6.23
C ILE A 109 3.43 7.44 -5.40
N VAL A 110 3.24 6.20 -5.83
CA VAL A 110 3.78 5.01 -5.15
C VAL A 110 5.31 5.02 -5.14
N ASP A 111 5.95 5.36 -6.26
CA ASP A 111 7.40 5.43 -6.37
C ASP A 111 7.97 6.52 -5.45
N MET A 112 7.36 7.71 -5.43
CA MET A 112 7.75 8.80 -4.53
C MET A 112 7.53 8.43 -3.06
N SER A 113 6.44 7.73 -2.74
CA SER A 113 6.18 7.26 -1.36
C SER A 113 7.22 6.24 -0.89
N SER A 114 7.66 5.35 -1.79
CA SER A 114 8.67 4.33 -1.50
C SER A 114 10.03 4.96 -1.25
N LEU A 115 10.39 5.99 -2.02
CA LEU A 115 11.58 6.80 -1.77
C LEU A 115 11.51 7.50 -0.41
N GLY A 116 10.36 8.13 -0.09
CA GLY A 116 10.14 8.78 1.20
C GLY A 116 10.27 7.82 2.39
N ALA A 117 9.67 6.62 2.29
CA ALA A 117 9.81 5.58 3.29
C ALA A 117 11.26 5.12 3.47
N SER A 118 12.01 4.98 2.36
CA SER A 118 13.43 4.61 2.39
C SER A 118 14.28 5.64 3.12
N ILE A 119 14.05 6.93 2.88
CA ILE A 119 14.73 8.03 3.58
C ILE A 119 14.38 8.01 5.08
N ALA A 120 13.10 7.83 5.42
CA ALA A 120 12.67 7.75 6.81
C ALA A 120 13.32 6.57 7.55
N TYR A 121 13.36 5.38 6.94
CA TYR A 121 14.03 4.23 7.52
C TYR A 121 15.53 4.47 7.68
N PHE A 122 16.19 5.03 6.67
CA PHE A 122 17.60 5.37 6.74
C PHE A 122 17.90 6.33 7.90
N TYR A 123 17.10 7.40 8.05
CA TYR A 123 17.24 8.36 9.14
C TYR A 123 17.06 7.71 10.52
N VAL A 124 16.03 6.87 10.68
CA VAL A 124 15.79 6.12 11.93
C VAL A 124 16.96 5.19 12.24
N SER A 125 17.48 4.47 11.24
CA SER A 125 18.64 3.60 11.41
C SER A 125 19.91 4.36 11.77
N LEU A 126 20.14 5.55 11.20
CA LEU A 126 21.28 6.41 11.54
C LEU A 126 21.21 6.91 12.99
N ILE A 127 20.03 7.30 13.46
CA ILE A 127 19.85 7.72 14.86
C ILE A 127 20.04 6.52 15.79
N ALA A 128 19.46 5.36 15.46
CA ALA A 128 19.53 4.18 16.32
C ALA A 128 20.95 3.57 16.43
N TYR A 129 21.84 3.85 15.48
CA TYR A 129 23.24 3.43 15.53
C TYR A 129 24.11 4.29 16.46
N ARG A 130 23.68 5.53 16.74
CA ARG A 130 24.35 6.44 17.67
C ARG A 130 23.85 6.23 19.10
#